data_AF-A0AB39Y4S7-F1
#
_entry.id   AF-A0AB39Y4S7-F1
#
_cell.length_a   1.000
_cell.length_b   1.000
_cell.length_c   1.000
_cell.angle_alpha   90.00
_cell.angle_beta   90.00
_cell.angle_gamma   90.00
#
_symmetry.space_group_name_H-M   'P 1'
#
loop_
_entity.id
_entity.type
_entity.pdbx_description
1 polymer ?
#
loop_
_entity_poly.entity_id
_entity_poly.type
_entity_poly.pdbx_seq_one_letter_code
_entity_poly.pdbx_strand_id
1 'polypeptide(L)'
;MRATSDPLTDAENTELDEALQAVRRAEQALVRAQAHLNRTAGRIGSADRYGQKAAVGRRVGWSRQHVTTLANAYRAGELDQEESEAA
;
A
#
# COMPACT_ATOMS: atom_id res chain seq x y z
N MET A 1 21.46 1.67 41.77
CA MET A 1 22.13 2.60 40.83
C MET A 1 21.23 2.71 39.61
N ARG A 2 20.56 3.86 39.38
CA ARG A 2 19.85 4.10 38.12
C ARG A 2 20.91 4.53 37.11
N ALA A 3 21.09 3.78 36.02
CA ALA A 3 21.93 4.21 34.92
C ALA A 3 21.31 5.50 34.35
N THR A 4 22.03 6.62 34.47
CA THR A 4 21.76 7.81 33.67
C THR A 4 22.25 7.46 32.28
N SER A 5 21.33 7.14 31.36
CA SER A 5 21.71 6.95 29.96
C SER A 5 22.24 8.27 29.44
N ASP A 6 23.48 8.29 28.97
CA ASP A 6 24.07 9.45 28.33
C ASP A 6 23.24 9.83 27.09
N PRO A 7 23.09 11.13 26.80
CA PRO A 7 22.39 11.58 25.60
C PRO A 7 23.13 11.13 24.34
N LEU A 8 22.37 10.86 23.27
CA LEU A 8 22.90 10.51 21.96
C LEU A 8 23.78 11.63 21.41
N THR A 9 24.84 11.24 20.71
CA THR A 9 25.71 12.16 19.97
C THR A 9 25.00 12.70 18.73
N ASP A 10 25.49 13.82 18.18
CA ASP A 10 24.95 14.40 16.94
C ASP A 10 25.03 13.42 15.75
N ALA A 11 26.08 12.60 15.70
CA ALA A 11 26.25 11.57 14.67
C ALA A 11 25.19 10.46 14.79
N GLU A 12 24.95 9.96 16.00
CA GLU A 12 23.92 8.94 16.26
C GLU A 12 22.52 9.48 15.99
N ASN A 13 22.24 10.75 16.35
CA ASN A 13 20.97 11.40 16.03
C ASN A 13 20.79 11.53 14.50
N THR A 14 21.85 11.91 13.78
CA THR A 14 21.81 12.01 12.31
C THR A 14 21.53 10.65 11.66
N GLU A 15 22.20 9.59 12.12
CA GLU A 15 21.97 8.22 11.65
C GLU A 15 20.52 7.75 11.92
N LEU A 16 20.00 8.05 13.11
CA LEU A 16 18.60 7.76 13.46
C LEU A 16 17.62 8.53 12.57
N ASP A 17 17.87 9.81 12.31
CA ASP A 17 17.02 10.62 11.45
C ASP A 17 17.00 10.11 10.01
N GLU A 18 18.15 9.69 9.49
CA GLU A 18 18.26 9.07 8.16
C GLU A 18 17.48 7.75 8.10
N ALA A 19 17.62 6.89 9.12
CA ALA A 19 16.88 5.64 9.23
C ALA A 19 15.35 5.89 9.29
N LEU A 20 14.90 6.87 10.08
CA LEU A 20 13.50 7.25 10.18
C LEU A 20 12.95 7.78 8.85
N GLN A 21 13.74 8.58 8.12
CA GLN A 21 13.37 9.03 6.79
C GLN A 21 13.26 7.86 5.79
N ALA A 22 14.17 6.89 5.85
CA ALA A 22 14.11 5.70 5.00
C ALA A 22 12.83 4.88 5.26
N VAL A 23 12.45 4.70 6.54
CA VAL A 23 11.18 4.05 6.91
C VAL A 23 9.99 4.81 6.31
N ARG A 24 9.91 6.14 6.49
CA ARG A 24 8.81 6.94 5.92
C ARG A 24 8.70 6.81 4.40
N ARG A 25 9.84 6.79 3.69
CA ARG A 25 9.85 6.58 2.23
C ARG A 25 9.34 5.19 1.85
N ALA A 26 9.75 4.15 2.59
CA ALA A 26 9.29 2.80 2.37
C ALA A 26 7.78 2.64 2.64
N GLU A 27 7.26 3.28 3.69
CA GLU A 27 5.82 3.31 3.99
C GLU A 27 5.02 3.96 2.86
N GLN A 28 5.46 5.12 2.37
CA GLN A 28 4.82 5.78 1.23
C GLN A 28 4.85 4.91 -0.05
N ALA A 29 5.97 4.25 -0.32
CA ALA A 29 6.08 3.34 -1.45
C ALA A 29 5.13 2.13 -1.30
N LEU A 30 4.99 1.59 -0.09
CA LEU A 30 4.07 0.51 0.20
C LEU A 30 2.61 0.92 -0.02
N VAL A 31 2.21 2.11 0.45
CA VAL A 31 0.86 2.65 0.23
C VAL A 31 0.56 2.74 -1.26
N ARG A 32 1.46 3.34 -2.05
CA ARG A 32 1.31 3.45 -3.51
C ARG A 32 1.23 2.09 -4.19
N ALA A 33 2.07 1.14 -3.78
CA ALA A 33 2.04 -0.22 -4.32
C ALA A 33 0.73 -0.94 -3.99
N GLN A 34 0.20 -0.76 -2.78
CA GLN A 34 -1.10 -1.30 -2.37
C GLN A 34 -2.25 -0.68 -3.16
N ALA A 35 -2.25 0.64 -3.34
CA ALA A 35 -3.24 1.34 -4.16
C ALA A 35 -3.23 0.82 -5.61
N HIS A 36 -2.05 0.68 -6.20
CA HIS A 36 -1.88 0.12 -7.54
C HIS A 36 -2.39 -1.33 -7.65
N LEU A 37 -2.10 -2.17 -6.65
CA LEU A 37 -2.59 -3.55 -6.60
C LEU A 37 -4.13 -3.59 -6.49
N ASN A 38 -4.71 -2.74 -5.63
CA ASN A 38 -6.16 -2.63 -5.45
C ASN A 38 -6.85 -2.21 -6.74
N ARG A 39 -6.34 -1.17 -7.42
CA ARG A 39 -6.85 -0.72 -8.72
C ARG A 39 -6.75 -1.82 -9.78
N THR A 40 -5.62 -2.52 -9.85
CA THR A 40 -5.42 -3.61 -10.81
C THR A 40 -6.36 -4.78 -10.55
N ALA A 41 -6.52 -5.19 -9.29
CA ALA A 41 -7.46 -6.24 -8.90
C ALA A 41 -8.92 -5.83 -9.17
N GLY A 42 -9.28 -4.57 -8.90
CA GLY A 42 -10.59 -4.00 -9.20
C GLY A 42 -10.90 -4.00 -10.69
N ARG A 43 -9.98 -3.51 -11.52
CA ARG A 43 -10.07 -3.49 -12.99
C ARG A 43 -10.19 -4.88 -13.61
N ILE A 44 -9.39 -5.84 -13.16
CA ILE A 44 -9.48 -7.22 -13.67
C ILE A 44 -10.79 -7.85 -13.17
N GLY A 45 -11.14 -7.63 -11.90
CA GLY A 45 -12.36 -8.15 -11.30
C GLY A 45 -13.64 -7.57 -11.91
N SER A 46 -13.61 -6.36 -12.48
CA SER A 46 -14.78 -5.71 -13.10
C SER A 46 -15.07 -6.19 -14.52
N ALA A 47 -14.11 -6.85 -15.18
CA ALA A 47 -14.32 -7.38 -16.53
C ALA A 47 -15.38 -8.50 -16.54
N ASP A 48 -16.23 -8.49 -17.56
CA ASP A 48 -17.37 -9.39 -17.70
C ASP A 48 -16.96 -10.79 -18.20
N ARG A 49 -16.17 -11.49 -17.37
CA ARG A 49 -15.83 -12.91 -17.60
C ARG A 49 -16.07 -13.70 -16.33
N TYR A 50 -16.69 -14.86 -16.53
CA TYR A 50 -17.01 -15.78 -15.44
C TYR A 50 -15.75 -16.17 -14.65
N GLY A 51 -15.85 -16.22 -13.33
CA GLY A 51 -14.79 -16.69 -12.44
C GLY A 51 -13.61 -15.73 -12.19
N GLN A 52 -13.51 -14.58 -12.87
CA GLN A 52 -12.36 -13.66 -12.75
C GLN A 52 -12.08 -13.20 -11.32
N LYS A 53 -13.11 -12.78 -10.57
CA LYS A 53 -12.94 -12.31 -9.19
C LYS A 53 -12.32 -13.38 -8.29
N ALA A 54 -12.70 -14.65 -8.49
CA ALA A 54 -12.14 -15.77 -7.75
C ALA A 54 -10.70 -16.08 -8.19
N ALA A 55 -10.39 -15.98 -9.49
CA ALA A 55 -9.03 -16.18 -10.00
C ALA A 55 -8.06 -15.10 -9.48
N VAL A 56 -8.47 -13.82 -9.51
CA VAL A 56 -7.69 -12.72 -8.92
C VAL A 56 -7.48 -12.96 -7.44
N GLY A 57 -8.55 -13.24 -6.69
CA GLY A 57 -8.46 -13.50 -5.25
C GLY A 57 -7.46 -14.61 -4.92
N ARG A 58 -7.52 -15.75 -5.62
CA ARG A 58 -6.54 -16.84 -5.46
C ARG A 58 -5.11 -16.40 -5.76
N ARG A 59 -4.89 -15.57 -6.77
CA ARG A 59 -3.55 -15.11 -7.17
C ARG A 59 -2.88 -14.24 -6.11
N VAL A 60 -3.66 -13.44 -5.39
CA VAL A 60 -3.13 -12.47 -4.40
C VAL A 60 -3.47 -12.82 -2.95
N GLY A 61 -4.02 -14.01 -2.70
CA GLY A 61 -4.37 -14.48 -1.36
C GLY A 61 -5.60 -13.80 -0.74
N TRP A 62 -6.49 -13.22 -1.56
CA TRP A 62 -7.71 -12.55 -1.10
C TRP A 62 -8.97 -13.37 -1.35
N SER A 63 -10.00 -13.10 -0.56
CA SER A 63 -11.32 -13.69 -0.80
C SER A 63 -11.95 -13.12 -2.08
N ARG A 64 -12.84 -13.92 -2.70
CA ARG A 64 -13.67 -13.43 -3.83
C ARG A 64 -14.48 -12.19 -3.44
N GLN A 65 -14.93 -12.09 -2.19
CA GLN A 65 -15.70 -10.95 -1.70
C GLN A 65 -14.86 -9.67 -1.69
N HIS A 66 -13.61 -9.74 -1.22
CA HIS A 66 -12.70 -8.60 -1.24
C HIS A 66 -12.49 -8.06 -2.66
N VAL A 67 -12.22 -8.95 -3.63
CA VAL A 67 -12.09 -8.55 -5.05
C VAL A 67 -13.41 -8.03 -5.63
N THR A 68 -14.55 -8.50 -5.14
CA THR A 68 -15.87 -7.99 -5.55
C THR A 68 -16.06 -6.54 -5.12
N THR A 69 -15.67 -6.19 -3.89
CA THR A 69 -15.67 -4.82 -3.40
C THR A 69 -14.78 -3.93 -4.26
N LEU A 70 -13.53 -4.35 -4.53
CA LEU A 70 -12.61 -3.60 -5.39
C LEU A 70 -13.16 -3.40 -6.81
N ALA A 71 -13.82 -4.42 -7.38
CA ALA A 71 -14.41 -4.31 -8.71
C ALA A 71 -15.63 -3.37 -8.75
N ASN A 72 -16.34 -3.20 -7.64
CA ASN A 72 -17.42 -2.22 -7.53
C ASN A 72 -16.85 -0.81 -7.37
N ALA A 73 -15.89 -0.62 -6.47
CA ALA A 73 -15.18 0.64 -6.27
C ALA A 73 -14.50 1.13 -7.56
N TYR A 74 -13.85 0.22 -8.31
CA TYR A 74 -13.26 0.54 -9.61
C TYR A 74 -14.31 1.03 -10.61
N ARG A 75 -15.48 0.38 -10.68
CA ARG A 75 -16.57 0.80 -11.57
C ARG A 75 -17.20 2.13 -11.15
N ALA A 76 -17.15 2.46 -9.86
CA ALA A 76 -17.61 3.73 -9.31
C ALA A 76 -16.58 4.86 -9.45
N GLY A 77 -15.35 4.59 -9.92
CA GLY A 77 -14.26 5.58 -10.00
C GLY A 77 -13.62 5.91 -8.65
N GLU A 78 -13.84 5.09 -7.62
CA GLU A 78 -13.40 5.37 -6.25
C GLU A 78 -11.93 4.95 -5.99
N LEU A 79 -11.29 4.26 -6.94
CA LEU A 79 -9.91 3.77 -6.83
C LEU A 79 -8.86 4.69 -7.52
N ASP A 80 -9.27 5.86 -8.01
CA ASP A 80 -8.42 6.73 -8.84
C ASP A 80 -7.68 7.84 -8.06
N GLN A 81 -7.73 7.86 -6.73
CA GLN A 81 -7.30 9.02 -5.93
C GLN A 81 -5.77 9.29 -5.78
N GLU A 82 -4.86 8.61 -6.47
CA GLU A 82 -3.41 8.80 -6.22
C GLU A 82 -2.53 9.18 -7.42
N GLU A 83 -3.06 9.31 -8.64
CA GLU A 83 -2.20 9.58 -9.80
C GLU A 83 -1.95 11.08 -10.09
N SER A 84 -2.67 11.98 -9.42
CA SER A 84 -2.64 13.43 -9.71
C SER A 84 -1.67 14.28 -8.87
N GLU A 85 -0.93 13.71 -7.91
CA GLU A 85 -0.02 14.48 -7.04
C GLU A 85 1.47 14.28 -7.32
N ALA A 86 1.84 13.57 -8.40
CA ALA A 86 3.24 13.28 -8.72
C ALA A 86 3.65 13.57 -10.18
N ALA A 87 3.07 14.61 -10.79
CA ALA A 87 3.48 15.13 -12.11
C ALA A 87 4.12 16.52 -11.98
#